data_AF-A0A963USP9-F1
#
_entry.id   AF-A0A963USP9-F1
#
_cell.length_a   1.000
_cell.length_b   1.000
_cell.length_c   1.000
_cell.angle_alpha   90.00
_cell.angle_beta   90.00
_cell.angle_gamma   90.00
#
_symmetry.space_group_name_H-M   'P 1'
#
loop_
_entity.id
_entity.type
_entity.pdbx_description
1 polymer ?
#
loop_
_entity_poly.entity_id
_entity_poly.type
_entity_poly.pdbx_seq_one_letter_code
_entity_poly.pdbx_strand_id
1 'polypeptide(L)'
;MRRALRLLAAVLLSGFASPSVGQTIFDGPSVESAELRVDLRPRGEDRFAIRLTDKTTGRQVDYEFDGEGANDPEPFLMVEGQYCNTSVILLTIEFPWRHSLPQYARVLDTYAFRATDLAYIDMAAGSVTDIALLDSSEIAAEDMAMQPSILVQCISDEGGSPFRFQVKTNN
;
A
#
# COMPACT_ATOMS: atom_id res chain seq x y z
N MET A 1 -4.57 70.37 5.39
CA MET A 1 -4.07 69.59 6.56
C MET A 1 -5.32 69.12 7.31
N ARG A 2 -5.63 67.85 7.63
CA ARG A 2 -4.88 66.60 7.76
C ARG A 2 -5.80 65.44 7.31
N ARG A 3 -5.31 64.54 6.44
CA ARG A 3 -6.01 63.31 6.03
C ARG A 3 -5.82 62.25 7.12
N ALA A 4 -6.91 61.66 7.59
CA ALA A 4 -6.88 60.51 8.49
C ALA A 4 -6.55 59.24 7.69
N LEU A 5 -5.36 58.68 7.93
CA LEU A 5 -4.92 57.40 7.39
C LEU A 5 -5.53 56.27 8.26
N ARG A 6 -6.44 55.47 7.70
CA ARG A 6 -6.86 54.20 8.30
C ARG A 6 -5.88 53.12 7.83
N LEU A 7 -5.01 52.66 8.73
CA LEU A 7 -4.20 51.47 8.51
C LEU A 7 -5.10 50.23 8.62
N LEU A 8 -5.36 49.55 7.49
CA LEU A 8 -5.86 48.18 7.50
C LEU A 8 -4.69 47.23 7.77
N ALA A 9 -4.72 46.55 8.91
CA ALA A 9 -3.88 45.40 9.17
C ALA A 9 -4.41 44.21 8.36
N ALA A 10 -3.67 43.82 7.31
CA ALA A 10 -3.91 42.56 6.62
C ALA A 10 -3.31 41.43 7.47
N VAL A 11 -4.16 40.72 8.20
CA VAL A 11 -3.79 39.45 8.85
C VAL A 11 -3.71 38.40 7.74
N LEU A 12 -2.49 38.04 7.35
CA LEU A 12 -2.23 36.85 6.53
C LEU A 12 -2.53 35.64 7.41
N LEU A 13 -3.71 35.04 7.20
CA LEU A 13 -4.03 33.71 7.68
C LEU A 13 -3.10 32.73 6.97
N SER A 14 -2.01 32.35 7.63
CA SER A 14 -1.28 31.13 7.36
C SER A 14 -2.20 29.95 7.69
N GLY A 15 -3.01 29.58 6.71
CA GLY A 15 -3.69 28.29 6.72
C GLY A 15 -2.63 27.21 6.65
N PHE A 16 -2.31 26.62 7.81
CA PHE A 16 -1.74 25.29 7.83
C PHE A 16 -2.80 24.39 7.19
N ALA A 17 -2.54 23.94 5.95
CA ALA A 17 -3.28 22.84 5.39
C ALA A 17 -3.00 21.64 6.30
N SER A 18 -3.92 21.35 7.22
CA SER A 18 -3.93 20.07 7.91
C SER A 18 -3.90 19.00 6.83
N PRO A 19 -2.98 18.01 6.88
CA PRO A 19 -3.07 16.87 5.97
C PRO A 19 -4.46 16.30 6.18
N SER A 20 -5.27 16.28 5.11
CA SER A 20 -6.56 15.63 5.15
C SER A 20 -6.26 14.16 5.45
N VAL A 21 -6.59 13.72 6.66
CA VAL A 21 -6.70 12.29 6.97
C VAL A 21 -7.90 11.82 6.15
N GLY A 22 -7.65 11.51 4.87
CA GLY A 22 -8.67 11.07 3.94
C GLY A 22 -9.22 9.75 4.43
N GLN A 23 -10.55 9.65 4.54
CA GLN A 23 -11.18 8.36 4.80
C GLN A 23 -10.89 7.43 3.62
N THR A 24 -10.48 6.20 3.92
CA THR A 24 -10.37 5.15 2.90
C THR A 24 -11.73 4.51 2.68
N ILE A 25 -12.15 4.39 1.42
CA ILE A 25 -13.45 3.84 1.01
C ILE A 25 -13.22 2.61 0.15
N PHE A 26 -13.88 1.50 0.51
CA PHE A 26 -13.88 0.25 -0.24
C PHE A 26 -15.22 0.11 -0.94
N ASP A 27 -15.21 -0.03 -2.27
CA ASP A 27 -16.41 -0.18 -3.10
C ASP A 27 -16.17 -1.24 -4.18
N GLY A 28 -16.62 -2.46 -3.88
CA GLY A 28 -16.41 -3.64 -4.70
C GLY A 28 -14.93 -3.84 -5.04
N PRO A 29 -14.54 -3.86 -6.33
CA PRO A 29 -13.15 -4.09 -6.73
C PRO A 29 -12.27 -2.84 -6.60
N SER A 30 -12.71 -1.78 -5.91
CA SER A 30 -11.97 -0.52 -5.81
C SER A 30 -11.78 -0.06 -4.36
N VAL A 31 -10.64 0.58 -4.11
CA VAL A 31 -10.36 1.27 -2.85
C VAL A 31 -9.80 2.66 -3.13
N GLU A 32 -10.29 3.66 -2.42
CA GLU A 32 -9.90 5.06 -2.61
C GLU A 32 -9.54 5.76 -1.30
N SER A 33 -8.50 6.59 -1.35
CA SER A 33 -8.21 7.64 -0.37
C SER A 33 -8.46 9.03 -0.98
N ALA A 34 -8.04 10.08 -0.27
CA ALA A 34 -8.14 11.45 -0.79
C ALA A 34 -7.32 11.64 -2.08
N GLU A 35 -6.11 11.04 -2.13
CA GLU A 35 -5.12 11.29 -3.17
C GLU A 35 -4.92 10.09 -4.11
N LEU A 36 -5.37 8.90 -3.72
CA LEU A 36 -5.19 7.67 -4.49
C LEU A 36 -6.52 6.97 -4.77
N ARG A 37 -6.64 6.39 -5.97
CA ARG A 37 -7.63 5.37 -6.29
C ARG A 37 -6.93 4.13 -6.79
N VAL A 38 -7.36 2.97 -6.31
CA VAL A 38 -6.94 1.66 -6.79
C VAL A 38 -8.16 0.91 -7.33
N ASP A 39 -8.05 0.34 -8.54
CA ASP A 39 -9.02 -0.59 -9.09
C ASP A 39 -8.37 -1.95 -9.34
N LEU A 40 -9.01 -3.02 -8.87
CA LEU A 40 -8.71 -4.41 -9.24
C LEU A 40 -9.52 -4.78 -10.48
N ARG A 41 -8.87 -5.33 -11.51
CA ARG A 41 -9.50 -5.58 -12.81
C ARG A 41 -9.19 -6.99 -13.30
N PRO A 42 -10.20 -7.83 -13.51
CA PRO A 42 -9.99 -9.13 -14.15
C PRO A 42 -9.28 -9.04 -15.51
N ARG A 43 -8.41 -10.01 -15.80
CA ARG A 43 -7.65 -10.16 -17.05
C ARG A 43 -7.66 -11.63 -17.49
N GLY A 44 -8.58 -12.00 -18.39
CA GLY A 44 -8.70 -13.40 -18.79
C GLY A 44 -9.34 -14.24 -17.68
N GLU A 45 -8.93 -15.51 -17.52
CA GLU A 45 -9.56 -16.44 -16.56
C GLU A 45 -8.84 -16.49 -15.20
N ASP A 46 -7.54 -16.27 -15.18
CA ASP A 46 -6.64 -16.55 -14.05
C ASP A 46 -5.68 -15.41 -13.70
N ARG A 47 -5.83 -14.24 -14.33
CA ARG A 47 -4.99 -13.07 -14.06
C ARG A 47 -5.86 -11.86 -13.73
N PHE A 48 -5.27 -10.91 -13.03
CA PHE A 48 -5.90 -9.63 -12.73
C PHE A 48 -4.89 -8.51 -12.84
N ALA A 49 -5.37 -7.28 -12.84
CA ALA A 49 -4.53 -6.10 -12.85
C ALA A 49 -4.88 -5.17 -11.70
N ILE A 50 -3.85 -4.59 -11.09
CA ILE A 50 -3.94 -3.52 -10.10
C ILE A 50 -3.68 -2.21 -10.83
N ARG A 51 -4.71 -1.39 -10.98
CA ARG A 51 -4.58 -0.05 -11.54
C ARG A 51 -4.54 0.98 -10.44
N LEU A 52 -3.45 1.75 -10.39
CA LEU A 52 -3.29 2.87 -9.48
C LEU A 52 -3.52 4.18 -10.23
N THR A 53 -4.31 5.07 -9.65
CA THR A 53 -4.59 6.42 -10.16
C THR A 53 -4.25 7.44 -9.08
N ASP A 54 -3.27 8.28 -9.35
CA ASP A 54 -3.00 9.48 -8.56
C ASP A 54 -4.06 10.54 -8.91
N LYS A 55 -4.90 10.89 -7.93
CA LYS A 55 -6.01 11.84 -8.08
C LYS A 55 -5.54 13.29 -8.14
N THR A 56 -4.31 13.57 -7.71
CA THR A 56 -3.72 14.90 -7.73
C THR A 56 -3.13 15.25 -9.09
N THR A 57 -2.43 14.30 -9.71
CA THR A 57 -1.78 14.49 -11.02
C THR A 57 -2.59 13.92 -12.19
N GLY A 58 -3.53 13.02 -11.92
CA GLY A 58 -4.26 12.25 -12.93
C GLY A 58 -3.44 11.11 -13.53
N ARG A 59 -2.22 10.85 -13.04
CA ARG A 59 -1.35 9.78 -13.53
C ARG A 59 -1.98 8.42 -13.24
N GLN A 60 -1.87 7.50 -14.20
CA GLN A 60 -2.34 6.13 -14.07
C GLN A 60 -1.21 5.14 -14.39
N VAL A 61 -1.12 4.07 -13.60
CA VAL A 61 -0.22 2.94 -13.83
C VAL A 61 -1.00 1.64 -13.62
N ASP A 62 -0.70 0.61 -14.41
CA ASP A 62 -1.42 -0.68 -14.41
C ASP A 62 -0.38 -1.81 -14.34
N TYR A 63 -0.56 -2.73 -13.39
CA TYR A 63 0.31 -3.90 -13.19
C TYR A 63 -0.52 -5.18 -13.25
N GLU A 64 -0.07 -6.16 -14.02
CA GLU A 64 -0.77 -7.44 -14.19
C GLU A 64 -0.09 -8.54 -13.36
N PHE A 65 -0.91 -9.35 -12.70
CA PHE A 65 -0.47 -10.44 -11.82
C PHE A 65 -1.27 -11.71 -12.09
N ASP A 66 -0.65 -12.84 -11.78
CA ASP A 66 -1.34 -14.13 -11.70
C ASP A 66 -2.28 -14.10 -10.49
N GLY A 67 -3.46 -14.67 -10.64
CA GLY A 67 -4.43 -14.85 -9.57
C GLY A 67 -4.36 -16.24 -8.95
N GLU A 68 -5.06 -16.41 -7.83
CA GLU A 68 -5.10 -17.66 -7.05
C GLU A 68 -6.11 -18.65 -7.64
N GLY A 69 -5.95 -18.98 -8.93
CA GLY A 69 -6.91 -19.78 -9.70
C GLY A 69 -8.22 -19.04 -10.01
N ALA A 70 -8.27 -17.73 -9.77
CA ALA A 70 -9.36 -16.83 -10.09
C ALA A 70 -8.82 -15.41 -10.39
N ASN A 71 -9.59 -14.60 -11.08
CA ASN A 71 -9.20 -13.29 -11.60
C ASN A 71 -9.86 -12.10 -10.87
N ASP A 72 -10.62 -12.36 -9.81
CA ASP A 72 -11.49 -11.39 -9.15
C ASP A 72 -11.20 -11.23 -7.64
N PRO A 73 -9.98 -10.80 -7.27
CA PRO A 73 -9.71 -10.39 -5.91
C PRO A 73 -10.47 -9.10 -5.55
N GLU A 74 -10.68 -8.89 -4.26
CA GLU A 74 -11.26 -7.68 -3.69
C GLU A 74 -10.24 -6.95 -2.79
N PRO A 75 -10.25 -5.61 -2.70
CA PRO A 75 -9.36 -4.90 -1.78
C PRO A 75 -9.80 -5.18 -0.34
N PHE A 76 -8.85 -5.59 0.51
CA PHE A 76 -9.12 -5.92 1.91
C PHE A 76 -8.64 -4.82 2.87
N LEU A 77 -7.41 -4.33 2.66
CA LEU A 77 -6.81 -3.29 3.50
C LEU A 77 -5.82 -2.46 2.68
N MET A 78 -5.80 -1.15 2.89
CA MET A 78 -4.84 -0.24 2.28
C MET A 78 -4.21 0.62 3.37
N VAL A 79 -2.88 0.65 3.39
CA VAL A 79 -2.10 1.41 4.38
C VAL A 79 -1.02 2.20 3.66
N GLU A 80 -0.96 3.49 3.94
CA GLU A 80 0.15 4.35 3.53
C GLU A 80 1.14 4.47 4.69
N GLY A 81 2.44 4.39 4.40
CA GLY A 81 3.48 4.41 5.43
C GLY A 81 4.88 4.64 4.89
N GLN A 82 5.88 4.45 5.74
CA GLN A 82 7.29 4.61 5.38
C GLN A 82 8.08 3.36 5.73
N TYR A 83 8.74 2.76 4.73
CA TYR A 83 9.58 1.57 4.86
C TYR A 83 10.91 1.82 4.18
N CYS A 84 12.02 1.55 4.88
CA CYS A 84 13.37 1.72 4.34
C CYS A 84 13.60 3.11 3.72
N ASN A 85 13.17 4.16 4.44
CA ASN A 85 13.19 5.57 4.02
C ASN A 85 12.39 5.91 2.75
N THR A 86 11.55 4.99 2.27
CA THR A 86 10.68 5.19 1.11
C THR A 86 9.23 5.28 1.56
N SER A 87 8.46 6.23 1.01
CA SER A 87 7.01 6.29 1.20
C SER A 87 6.33 5.23 0.33
N VAL A 88 5.47 4.42 0.94
CA VAL A 88 4.91 3.21 0.33
C VAL A 88 3.41 3.15 0.54
N ILE A 89 2.71 2.66 -0.46
CA ILE A 89 1.32 2.21 -0.39
C ILE A 89 1.35 0.68 -0.31
N LEU A 90 0.79 0.13 0.77
CA LEU A 90 0.58 -1.30 0.93
C LEU A 90 -0.90 -1.61 0.68
N LEU A 91 -1.16 -2.49 -0.28
CA LEU A 91 -2.48 -2.96 -0.64
C LEU A 91 -2.58 -4.46 -0.35
N THR A 92 -3.35 -4.82 0.67
CA THR A 92 -3.79 -6.20 0.87
C THR A 92 -5.05 -6.44 0.05
N ILE A 93 -5.02 -7.47 -0.79
CA ILE A 93 -6.19 -7.99 -1.50
C ILE A 93 -6.60 -9.33 -0.89
N GLU A 94 -7.88 -9.67 -1.01
CA GLU A 94 -8.41 -10.98 -0.64
C GLU A 94 -8.99 -11.70 -1.86
N PHE A 95 -8.64 -12.97 -1.99
CA PHE A 95 -9.34 -13.88 -2.90
C PHE A 95 -10.49 -14.53 -2.17
N PRO A 96 -11.75 -14.36 -2.64
CA PRO A 96 -12.91 -14.93 -1.96
C PRO A 96 -12.84 -16.45 -1.99
N TRP A 97 -13.26 -17.07 -0.89
CA TRP A 97 -13.33 -18.52 -0.82
C TRP A 97 -14.33 -19.09 -1.84
N ARG A 98 -13.94 -20.16 -2.54
CA ARG A 98 -14.81 -20.84 -3.51
C ARG A 98 -14.91 -22.33 -3.21
N HIS A 99 -16.12 -22.86 -3.31
CA HIS A 99 -16.38 -24.30 -3.24
C HIS A 99 -15.60 -25.10 -4.28
N SER A 100 -15.33 -24.52 -5.46
CA SER A 100 -14.56 -25.15 -6.54
C SER A 100 -13.05 -25.17 -6.30
N LEU A 101 -12.57 -24.44 -5.28
CA LEU A 101 -11.16 -24.25 -4.95
C LEU A 101 -10.93 -24.43 -3.42
N PRO A 102 -11.33 -25.59 -2.86
CA PRO A 102 -11.39 -25.79 -1.40
C PRO A 102 -10.02 -25.79 -0.72
N GLN A 103 -8.93 -26.02 -1.47
CA GLN A 103 -7.56 -25.97 -0.96
C GLN A 103 -7.08 -24.54 -0.64
N TYR A 104 -7.75 -23.52 -1.16
CA TYR A 104 -7.42 -22.12 -0.96
C TYR A 104 -8.42 -21.50 0.02
N ALA A 105 -8.24 -21.76 1.32
CA ALA A 105 -8.95 -21.03 2.36
C ALA A 105 -8.44 -19.57 2.36
N ARG A 106 -9.29 -18.61 1.96
CA ARG A 106 -9.05 -17.16 1.91
C ARG A 106 -7.56 -16.78 1.79
N VAL A 107 -7.09 -16.63 0.56
CA VAL A 107 -5.73 -16.14 0.31
C VAL A 107 -5.72 -14.62 0.43
N LEU A 108 -4.80 -14.11 1.24
CA LEU A 108 -4.51 -12.69 1.34
C LEU A 108 -3.13 -12.48 0.74
N ASP A 109 -2.99 -11.46 -0.10
CA ASP A 109 -1.70 -11.03 -0.63
C ASP A 109 -1.55 -9.53 -0.41
N THR A 110 -0.36 -9.11 0.01
CA THR A 110 -0.02 -7.69 0.19
C THR A 110 0.98 -7.25 -0.86
N TYR A 111 0.58 -6.26 -1.64
CA TYR A 111 1.37 -5.63 -2.70
C TYR A 111 1.92 -4.29 -2.22
N ALA A 112 3.19 -4.04 -2.50
CA ALA A 112 3.85 -2.78 -2.18
C ALA A 112 4.08 -1.92 -3.43
N PHE A 113 3.72 -0.65 -3.33
CA PHE A 113 3.95 0.36 -4.36
C PHE A 113 4.64 1.58 -3.78
N ARG A 114 5.55 2.19 -4.54
CA ARG A 114 6.20 3.44 -4.16
C ARG A 114 5.22 4.60 -4.35
N ALA A 115 5.01 5.41 -3.32
CA ALA A 115 4.05 6.51 -3.39
C ALA A 115 4.42 7.60 -4.41
N THR A 116 5.72 7.83 -4.65
CA THR A 116 6.18 8.94 -5.50
C THR A 116 5.90 8.78 -6.99
N ASP A 117 5.91 7.55 -7.47
CA ASP A 117 5.77 7.23 -8.89
C ASP A 117 4.85 6.02 -9.16
N LEU A 118 4.17 5.53 -8.13
CA LEU A 118 3.30 4.36 -8.16
C LEU A 118 4.03 3.08 -8.62
N ALA A 119 5.36 3.04 -8.54
CA ALA A 119 6.14 1.89 -9.00
C ALA A 119 5.87 0.67 -8.12
N TYR A 120 5.57 -0.48 -8.74
CA TYR A 120 5.56 -1.76 -8.04
C TYR A 120 6.93 -2.06 -7.41
N ILE A 121 6.92 -2.52 -6.16
CA ILE A 121 8.11 -2.82 -5.37
C ILE A 121 8.25 -4.33 -5.18
N ASP A 122 7.29 -4.94 -4.47
CA ASP A 122 7.30 -6.36 -4.11
C ASP A 122 5.92 -6.83 -3.63
N MET A 123 5.75 -8.14 -3.44
CA MET A 123 4.53 -8.79 -2.96
C MET A 123 4.84 -9.93 -1.97
N ALA A 124 3.97 -10.12 -0.99
CA ALA A 124 4.01 -11.25 -0.07
C ALA A 124 2.62 -11.79 0.24
N ALA A 125 2.55 -13.11 0.42
CA ALA A 125 1.37 -13.76 0.95
C ALA A 125 1.16 -13.38 2.44
N GLY A 126 -0.05 -12.95 2.76
CA GLY A 126 -0.50 -12.51 4.08
C GLY A 126 -1.03 -11.08 4.10
N SER A 127 -1.53 -10.66 5.25
CA SER A 127 -2.08 -9.32 5.46
C SER A 127 -0.98 -8.32 5.80
N VAL A 128 -1.20 -7.03 5.53
CA VAL A 128 -0.32 -5.95 6.00
C VAL A 128 -0.16 -5.93 7.53
N THR A 129 -1.12 -6.49 8.27
CA THR A 129 -1.02 -6.68 9.73
C THR A 129 0.07 -7.66 10.16
N ASP A 130 0.55 -8.48 9.23
CA ASP A 130 1.53 -9.53 9.47
C ASP A 130 2.96 -9.06 9.14
N ILE A 131 3.16 -7.77 8.86
CA ILE A 131 4.42 -7.17 8.42
C ILE A 131 5.14 -6.47 9.59
N ALA A 132 6.45 -6.70 9.74
CA ALA A 132 7.33 -5.79 10.49
C ALA A 132 8.69 -5.55 9.81
N LEU A 133 9.37 -4.49 10.24
CA LEU A 133 10.71 -4.14 9.78
C LEU A 133 11.77 -5.03 10.44
N LEU A 134 12.70 -5.58 9.65
CA LEU A 134 13.89 -6.23 10.21
C LEU A 134 14.96 -5.19 10.54
N ASP A 135 15.29 -5.04 11.82
CA ASP A 135 16.57 -4.46 12.19
C ASP A 135 17.65 -5.55 12.13
N SER A 136 18.61 -5.39 11.22
CA SER A 136 19.73 -6.32 11.00
C SER A 136 20.63 -6.49 12.24
N SER A 137 20.49 -5.63 13.25
CA SER A 137 21.26 -5.69 14.49
C SER A 137 20.61 -6.53 15.61
N GLU A 138 19.35 -6.93 15.45
CA GLU A 138 18.57 -7.63 16.49
C GLU A 138 18.35 -9.14 16.23
N ILE A 139 19.01 -9.73 15.22
CA ILE A 139 18.88 -11.16 14.86
C ILE A 139 19.58 -12.10 15.86
N ALA A 140 19.77 -11.66 17.11
CA ALA A 140 20.42 -12.44 18.16
C ALA A 140 19.56 -12.50 19.43
N ALA A 141 18.29 -12.87 19.32
CA ALA A 141 17.55 -13.43 20.43
C ALA A 141 16.48 -14.39 19.91
N GLU A 142 16.58 -15.63 20.40
CA GLU A 142 15.67 -16.78 20.34
C GLU A 142 14.29 -16.58 19.69
N ASP A 143 13.89 -17.55 18.87
CA ASP A 143 12.53 -17.79 18.34
C ASP A 143 11.42 -17.41 19.35
N MET A 144 11.01 -16.15 19.32
CA MET A 144 9.80 -15.72 19.99
C MET A 144 8.64 -16.04 19.07
N ALA A 145 7.77 -16.96 19.50
CA ALA A 145 6.57 -17.42 18.79
C ALA A 145 5.53 -16.34 18.42
N MET A 146 5.83 -15.06 18.64
CA MET A 146 4.97 -13.90 18.35
C MET A 146 5.56 -12.94 17.31
N GLN A 147 6.69 -13.28 16.66
CA GLN A 147 7.19 -12.45 15.58
C GLN A 147 6.26 -12.52 14.35
N PRO A 148 6.08 -11.41 13.62
CA PRO A 148 5.31 -11.40 12.38
C PRO A 148 5.87 -12.38 11.35
N SER A 149 4.99 -12.94 10.54
CA SER A 149 5.33 -13.90 9.48
C SER A 149 5.95 -13.25 8.26
N ILE A 150 5.71 -11.95 8.04
CA ILE A 150 6.29 -11.17 6.96
C ILE A 150 7.27 -10.14 7.53
N LEU A 151 8.47 -10.15 6.99
CA LEU A 151 9.57 -9.31 7.42
C LEU A 151 10.03 -8.42 6.27
N VAL A 152 10.32 -7.14 6.53
CA VAL A 152 10.82 -6.20 5.51
C VAL A 152 12.33 -6.11 5.61
N GLN A 153 13.02 -6.51 4.55
CA GLN A 153 14.46 -6.32 4.39
C GLN A 153 14.73 -5.09 3.52
N CYS A 154 15.43 -4.10 4.06
CA CYS A 154 15.92 -2.95 3.29
C CYS A 154 17.07 -3.36 2.38
N ILE A 155 17.00 -2.96 1.11
CA ILE A 155 18.03 -3.26 0.10
C ILE A 155 18.78 -1.96 -0.19
N SER A 156 20.11 -2.00 -0.21
CA SER A 156 20.97 -0.83 -0.43
C SER A 156 21.33 -0.60 -1.91
N ASP A 157 20.73 -1.37 -2.82
CA ASP A 157 21.10 -1.37 -4.23
C ASP A 157 20.50 -0.17 -4.97
N GLU A 158 21.31 0.47 -5.81
CA GLU A 158 20.95 1.67 -6.59
C GLU A 158 19.88 1.42 -7.67
N GLY A 159 19.42 0.17 -7.83
CA GLY A 159 18.87 -0.34 -9.09
C GLY A 159 17.35 -0.54 -9.21
N GLY A 160 16.53 -0.33 -8.17
CA GLY A 160 15.08 -0.25 -8.43
C GLY A 160 14.10 -0.60 -7.33
N SER A 161 14.45 -1.41 -6.33
CA SER A 161 13.52 -1.78 -5.24
C SER A 161 14.10 -1.41 -3.86
N PRO A 162 13.43 -0.54 -3.07
CA PRO A 162 13.95 -0.08 -1.78
C PRO A 162 13.96 -1.15 -0.69
N PHE A 163 13.13 -2.20 -0.83
CA PHE A 163 13.05 -3.31 0.10
C PHE A 163 12.45 -4.53 -0.59
N ARG A 164 12.55 -5.67 0.10
CA ARG A 164 11.79 -6.88 -0.24
C ARG A 164 11.13 -7.48 0.99
N PHE A 165 10.03 -8.17 0.77
CA PHE A 165 9.42 -9.00 1.79
C PHE A 165 10.20 -10.32 1.94
N GLN A 166 10.32 -10.77 3.19
CA GLN A 166 10.83 -12.09 3.55
C GLN A 166 9.74 -12.80 4.36
N VAL A 167 9.21 -13.88 3.79
CA VAL A 167 8.21 -14.70 4.47
C VAL A 167 8.92 -15.76 5.31
N LYS A 168 8.58 -15.86 6.59
CA LYS A 168 9.03 -16.97 7.43
C LYS A 168 8.29 -18.24 7.03
N THR A 169 9.02 -19.20 6.49
CA THR A 169 8.51 -20.57 6.30
C THR A 169 8.78 -21.37 7.56
N ASN A 170 7.72 -21.88 8.21
CA ASN A 170 7.89 -22.88 9.25
C ASN A 170 8.47 -24.15 8.62
N ASN A 171 9.69 -24.52 8.98
CA ASN A 171 10.29 -25.83 8.63
C ASN A 171 9.72 -26.94 9.50
#